data_AF-A0A223HHD2-F1
#
_entry.id   AF-A0A223HHD2-F1
#
_cell.length_a   1.000
_cell.length_b   1.000
_cell.length_c   1.000
_cell.angle_alpha   90.00
_cell.angle_beta   90.00
_cell.angle_gamma   90.00
#
_symmetry.space_group_name_H-M   'P 1'
#
loop_
_entity.id
_entity.type
_entity.pdbx_description
1 polymer ?
#
loop_
_entity_poly.entity_id
_entity_poly.type
_entity_poly.pdbx_seq_one_letter_code
_entity_poly.pdbx_strand_id
1 'polypeptide(L)'
;VSVVLLAGGKGKRMGASMPKQYLPLLGQPIALYSFYTFSLLPEVREIVVVCDPSYEDIFEDAREKIHVDLKFALPGKERQDSVYSGLQAVDSSSELLCIHDSARPLVSSSDTKKVLKDGWLIGAAVLGVPAKATIKEANSESFVVKTLDRKTLWEMQTPQ
;
A
#
# COMPACT_ATOMS: atom_id res chain seq x y z
N VAL A 1 6.89 -11.74 -8.07
CA VAL A 1 6.20 -10.47 -7.76
C VAL A 1 7.07 -9.65 -6.84
N SER A 2 7.26 -8.37 -7.15
CA SER A 2 7.86 -7.40 -6.21
C SER A 2 6.77 -6.53 -5.59
N VAL A 3 6.87 -6.29 -4.28
CA VAL A 3 5.95 -5.43 -3.56
C VAL A 3 6.63 -4.10 -3.26
N VAL A 4 6.01 -2.99 -3.63
CA VAL A 4 6.39 -1.65 -3.17
C VAL A 4 5.48 -1.27 -2.00
N LEU A 5 6.05 -1.26 -0.80
CA LEU A 5 5.34 -0.95 0.43
C LEU A 5 5.58 0.51 0.81
N LEU A 6 4.56 1.35 0.64
CA LEU A 6 4.65 2.79 0.88
C LEU A 6 4.54 3.09 2.38
N ALA A 7 5.65 3.52 2.99
CA ALA A 7 5.77 3.84 4.41
C ALA A 7 6.37 5.24 4.69
N GLY A 8 6.48 6.09 3.68
CA GLY A 8 7.05 7.44 3.80
C GLY A 8 6.10 8.55 4.29
N GLY A 9 4.80 8.26 4.40
CA GLY A 9 3.80 9.30 4.66
C GLY A 9 3.95 9.91 6.06
N LYS A 10 4.11 11.24 6.16
CA LYS A 10 4.33 11.93 7.46
C LYS A 10 3.11 12.01 8.39
N GLY A 11 1.96 11.44 8.02
CA GLY A 11 0.81 11.32 8.92
C GLY A 11 0.22 12.63 9.47
N LYS A 12 0.41 13.79 8.82
CA LYS A 12 0.06 15.13 9.35
C LYS A 12 -1.36 15.29 9.93
N ARG A 13 -2.32 14.50 9.44
CA ARG A 13 -3.73 14.52 9.92
C ARG A 13 -3.95 13.84 11.27
N MET A 14 -3.03 12.98 11.71
CA MET A 14 -3.19 12.18 12.92
C MET A 14 -2.70 12.89 14.18
N GLY A 15 -2.00 14.02 14.06
CA GLY A 15 -1.52 14.80 15.22
C GLY A 15 -0.56 14.06 16.16
N ALA A 16 -0.07 12.88 15.77
CA ALA A 16 0.84 12.06 16.57
C ALA A 16 2.29 12.55 16.45
N SER A 17 3.12 12.20 17.44
CA SER A 17 4.57 12.49 17.47
C SER A 17 5.36 11.73 16.42
N MET A 18 4.79 10.63 15.89
CA MET A 18 5.39 9.78 14.86
C MET A 18 4.40 9.48 13.73
N PRO A 19 4.87 9.18 12.52
CA PRO A 19 4.01 8.80 11.41
C PRO A 19 3.13 7.59 11.77
N LYS A 20 1.86 7.65 11.36
CA LYS A 20 0.83 6.70 11.81
C LYS A 20 1.15 5.23 11.53
N GLN A 21 1.84 4.94 10.43
CA GLN A 21 2.21 3.58 10.05
C GLN A 21 3.25 2.96 11.01
N TYR A 22 3.90 3.77 11.85
CA TYR A 22 4.85 3.28 12.85
C TYR A 22 4.26 3.25 14.26
N LEU A 23 3.04 3.76 14.46
CA LEU A 23 2.37 3.66 15.74
C LEU A 23 2.14 2.18 16.10
N PRO A 24 2.27 1.80 17.38
CA PRO A 24 2.00 0.46 17.82
C PRO A 24 0.50 0.17 17.78
N LEU A 25 0.13 -0.92 17.10
CA LEU A 25 -1.16 -1.59 17.21
C LEU A 25 -0.88 -2.92 17.89
N LEU A 26 -1.48 -3.17 19.06
CA LEU A 26 -1.24 -4.39 19.85
C LEU A 26 0.25 -4.72 20.06
N GLY A 27 1.09 -3.69 20.24
CA GLY A 27 2.53 -3.83 20.47
C GLY A 27 3.40 -3.95 19.21
N GLN A 28 2.80 -4.00 18.02
CA GLN A 28 3.53 -4.06 16.74
C GLN A 28 3.29 -2.80 15.90
N PRO A 29 4.32 -2.22 15.26
CA PRO A 29 4.14 -1.15 14.29
C PRO A 29 3.11 -1.50 13.21
N ILE A 30 2.17 -0.59 12.94
CA ILE A 30 1.10 -0.78 11.94
C ILE A 30 1.64 -1.29 10.59
N ALA A 31 2.75 -0.74 10.11
CA ALA A 31 3.38 -1.10 8.85
C ALA A 31 3.75 -2.58 8.77
N LEU A 32 4.21 -3.15 9.90
CA LEU A 32 4.67 -4.53 9.95
C LEU A 32 3.55 -5.55 9.72
N TYR A 33 2.29 -5.22 10.00
CA TYR A 33 1.18 -6.15 9.73
C TYR A 33 1.04 -6.46 8.24
N SER A 34 1.02 -5.41 7.40
CA SER A 34 0.97 -5.58 5.95
C SER A 34 2.27 -6.19 5.42
N PHE A 35 3.43 -5.75 5.94
CA PHE A 35 4.74 -6.30 5.60
C PHE A 35 4.79 -7.82 5.79
N TYR A 36 4.40 -8.32 6.97
CA TYR A 36 4.36 -9.76 7.25
C TYR A 36 3.35 -10.49 6.38
N THR A 37 2.21 -9.87 6.06
CA THR A 37 1.23 -10.46 5.15
C THR A 37 1.88 -10.72 3.79
N PHE A 38 2.63 -9.76 3.23
CA PHE A 38 3.29 -9.94 1.93
C PHE A 38 4.49 -10.87 1.99
N SER A 39 5.32 -10.79 3.04
CA SER A 39 6.55 -11.58 3.14
C SER A 39 6.31 -13.08 3.32
N LEU A 40 5.10 -13.45 3.75
CA LEU A 40 4.65 -14.84 3.89
C LEU A 40 3.95 -15.39 2.64
N LEU A 41 3.77 -14.58 1.59
CA LEU A 41 3.18 -15.03 0.33
C LEU A 41 4.25 -15.69 -0.57
N PRO A 42 4.10 -16.97 -0.98
CA PRO A 42 5.06 -17.64 -1.85
C PRO A 42 5.29 -16.96 -3.21
N GLU A 43 4.32 -16.18 -3.68
CA GLU A 43 4.36 -15.45 -4.95
C GLU A 43 5.26 -14.19 -4.87
N VAL A 44 5.47 -13.66 -3.66
CA VAL A 44 6.28 -12.47 -3.40
C VAL A 44 7.73 -12.90 -3.21
N ARG A 45 8.64 -12.25 -3.94
CA ARG A 45 10.09 -12.52 -3.87
C ARG A 45 10.87 -11.35 -3.31
N GLU A 46 10.32 -10.15 -3.41
CA GLU A 46 10.97 -8.91 -3.02
C GLU A 46 9.93 -7.98 -2.39
N ILE A 47 10.35 -7.27 -1.35
CA ILE A 47 9.64 -6.13 -0.78
C ILE A 47 10.58 -4.93 -0.78
N VAL A 48 10.21 -3.90 -1.53
CA VAL A 48 10.84 -2.57 -1.49
C VAL A 48 10.02 -1.69 -0.54
N VAL A 49 10.58 -1.39 0.63
CA VAL A 49 9.96 -0.49 1.59
C VAL A 49 10.37 0.95 1.29
N VAL A 50 9.38 1.80 1.02
CA VAL A 50 9.63 3.22 0.76
C VAL A 50 9.45 3.99 2.07
N CYS A 51 10.53 4.24 2.79
CA CYS A 51 10.52 4.88 4.10
C CYS A 51 11.69 5.85 4.31
N ASP A 52 11.54 6.75 5.28
CA ASP A 52 12.65 7.57 5.75
C ASP A 52 13.69 6.66 6.44
N PRO A 53 15.01 6.85 6.21
CA PRO A 53 16.06 5.98 6.77
C PRO A 53 16.00 5.81 8.29
N SER A 54 15.48 6.81 9.01
CA SER A 54 15.29 6.72 10.46
C SER A 54 14.28 5.66 10.93
N TYR A 55 13.55 5.03 10.00
CA TYR A 55 12.60 3.95 10.28
C TYR A 55 12.97 2.62 9.61
N GLU A 56 14.12 2.51 8.94
CA GLU A 56 14.55 1.25 8.29
C GLU A 56 14.74 0.12 9.30
N ASP A 57 15.28 0.44 10.49
CA ASP A 57 15.50 -0.51 11.59
C ASP A 57 14.25 -1.33 11.95
N ILE A 58 13.05 -0.73 11.83
CA ILE A 58 11.77 -1.42 12.10
C ILE A 58 11.60 -2.65 11.20
N PHE A 59 12.01 -2.55 9.94
CA PHE A 59 11.89 -3.63 8.96
C PHE A 59 13.13 -4.53 8.96
N GLU A 60 14.31 -3.98 9.26
CA GLU A 60 15.52 -4.76 9.41
C GLU A 60 15.43 -5.76 10.57
N ASP A 61 14.86 -5.35 11.70
CA ASP A 61 14.57 -6.24 12.84
C ASP A 61 13.62 -7.40 12.48
N ALA A 62 12.89 -7.29 11.37
CA ALA A 62 12.02 -8.33 10.84
C ALA A 62 12.70 -9.22 9.79
N ARG A 63 13.92 -8.89 9.33
CA ARG A 63 14.62 -9.57 8.23
C ARG A 63 14.82 -11.06 8.50
N GLU A 64 15.17 -11.44 9.72
CA GLU A 64 15.41 -12.85 10.08
C GLU A 64 14.12 -13.71 10.05
N LYS A 65 12.95 -13.08 10.03
CA LYS A 65 11.64 -13.76 10.05
C LYS A 65 11.04 -13.94 8.66
N ILE A 66 11.71 -13.47 7.62
CA ILE A 66 11.22 -13.45 6.25
C ILE A 66 12.19 -14.15 5.30
N HIS A 67 11.67 -14.62 4.17
CA HIS A 67 12.45 -15.29 3.12
C HIS A 67 12.36 -14.55 1.79
N VAL A 68 12.01 -13.27 1.83
CA VAL A 68 11.90 -12.38 0.67
C VAL A 68 13.00 -11.34 0.73
N ASP A 69 13.49 -10.91 -0.43
CA ASP A 69 14.50 -9.87 -0.50
C ASP A 69 13.93 -8.55 0.01
N LEU A 70 14.62 -7.93 0.94
CA LEU A 70 14.23 -6.65 1.53
C LEU A 70 15.13 -5.55 0.99
N LYS A 71 14.53 -4.54 0.36
CA LYS A 71 15.20 -3.32 -0.12
C LYS A 71 14.49 -2.09 0.41
N PHE A 72 15.20 -0.96 0.35
CA PHE A 72 14.68 0.33 0.78
C PHE A 72 14.80 1.37 -0.33
N ALA A 73 13.87 2.32 -0.33
CA ALA A 73 13.90 3.48 -1.20
C ALA A 73 13.41 4.73 -0.45
N LEU A 74 13.91 5.90 -0.86
CA LEU A 74 13.54 7.15 -0.21
C LEU A 74 12.14 7.61 -0.60
N PRO A 75 11.36 8.18 0.33
CA PRO A 75 10.05 8.72 0.03
C PRO A 75 10.15 10.02 -0.74
N GLY A 76 9.20 10.21 -1.66
CA GLY A 76 9.09 11.45 -2.44
C GLY A 76 8.25 12.52 -1.75
N LYS A 77 8.02 13.65 -2.45
CA LYS A 77 7.19 14.75 -1.93
C LYS A 77 5.72 14.33 -1.85
N GLU A 78 5.26 13.63 -2.88
CA GLU A 78 3.90 13.09 -2.98
C GLU A 78 3.91 11.55 -2.98
N ARG A 79 2.69 10.96 -2.91
CA ARG A 79 2.52 9.51 -2.96
C ARG A 79 3.07 8.94 -4.27
N GLN A 80 2.80 9.59 -5.39
CA GLN A 80 3.26 9.15 -6.71
C GLN A 80 4.79 9.17 -6.86
N ASP A 81 5.45 10.19 -6.30
CA ASP A 81 6.92 10.25 -6.26
C ASP A 81 7.49 9.09 -5.45
N SER A 82 6.83 8.73 -4.34
CA SER A 82 7.23 7.60 -3.49
C SER A 82 7.05 6.26 -4.21
N VAL A 83 5.97 6.11 -4.98
CA VAL A 83 5.77 4.96 -5.86
C VAL A 83 6.89 4.87 -6.90
N TYR A 84 7.24 6.00 -7.53
CA TYR A 84 8.31 6.04 -8.52
C TYR A 84 9.66 5.66 -7.91
N SER A 85 10.03 6.19 -6.73
CA SER A 85 11.24 5.77 -6.02
C SER A 85 11.27 4.27 -5.75
N GLY A 86 10.15 3.70 -5.29
CA GLY A 86 10.04 2.26 -5.07
C GLY A 86 10.25 1.47 -6.36
N LEU A 87 9.59 1.88 -7.45
CA LEU A 87 9.72 1.26 -8.78
C LEU A 87 11.17 1.25 -9.28
N GLN A 88 11.94 2.32 -9.03
CA GLN A 88 13.35 2.38 -9.45
C GLN A 88 14.26 1.41 -8.66
N ALA A 89 13.84 0.94 -7.49
CA ALA A 89 14.61 0.02 -6.65
C ALA A 89 14.19 -1.46 -6.81
N VAL A 90 13.07 -1.71 -7.50
CA VAL A 90 12.57 -3.06 -7.80
C VAL A 90 13.55 -3.80 -8.71
N ASP A 91 13.66 -5.11 -8.50
CA ASP A 91 14.46 -5.96 -9.38
C ASP A 91 13.95 -5.91 -10.83
N SER A 92 14.86 -5.71 -11.78
CA SER A 92 14.54 -5.65 -13.22
C SER A 92 13.91 -6.93 -13.80
N SER A 93 14.08 -8.06 -13.12
CA SER A 93 13.46 -9.34 -13.50
C SER A 93 12.02 -9.48 -12.99
N SER A 94 11.50 -8.51 -12.25
CA SER A 94 10.14 -8.55 -11.71
C SER A 94 9.12 -8.37 -12.82
N GLU A 95 8.29 -9.40 -13.02
CA GLU A 95 7.25 -9.41 -14.05
C GLU A 95 5.93 -8.77 -13.60
N LEU A 96 5.71 -8.65 -12.29
CA LEU A 96 4.53 -8.02 -11.72
C LEU A 96 4.88 -7.24 -10.46
N LEU A 97 4.45 -5.98 -10.45
CA LEU A 97 4.56 -5.07 -9.33
C LEU A 97 3.26 -5.01 -8.54
N CYS A 98 3.35 -5.02 -7.22
CA CYS A 98 2.23 -4.84 -6.31
C CYS A 98 2.49 -3.64 -5.39
N ILE A 99 1.63 -2.62 -5.41
CA ILE A 99 1.77 -1.41 -4.61
C ILE A 99 0.81 -1.46 -3.43
N HIS A 100 1.31 -1.23 -2.22
CA HIS A 100 0.47 -1.21 -1.02
C HIS A 100 0.80 -0.04 -0.08
N ASP A 101 -0.23 0.52 0.56
CA ASP A 101 -0.01 1.54 1.60
C ASP A 101 0.17 0.85 2.96
N SER A 102 1.34 0.98 3.58
CA SER A 102 1.66 0.34 4.88
C SER A 102 0.69 0.72 6.03
N ALA A 103 -0.01 1.85 5.90
CA ALA A 103 -1.02 2.28 6.85
C ALA A 103 -2.35 1.50 6.76
N ARG A 104 -2.44 0.44 5.94
CA ARG A 104 -3.59 -0.46 5.78
C ARG A 104 -3.22 -1.86 6.30
N PRO A 105 -3.12 -2.04 7.63
CA PRO A 105 -2.51 -3.23 8.23
C PRO A 105 -3.30 -4.52 8.04
N LEU A 106 -4.59 -4.43 7.70
CA LEU A 106 -5.53 -5.57 7.70
C LEU A 106 -5.80 -6.14 6.30
N VAL A 107 -4.86 -5.97 5.37
CA VAL A 107 -4.94 -6.66 4.08
C VAL A 107 -4.86 -8.18 4.30
N SER A 108 -5.75 -8.94 3.66
CA SER A 108 -5.77 -10.39 3.78
C SER A 108 -4.89 -11.05 2.71
N SER A 109 -4.27 -12.18 3.05
CA SER A 109 -3.51 -12.98 2.08
C SER A 109 -4.40 -13.48 0.93
N SER A 110 -5.68 -13.79 1.21
CA SER A 110 -6.64 -14.20 0.19
C SER A 110 -6.97 -13.11 -0.81
N ASP A 111 -7.13 -11.86 -0.37
CA ASP A 111 -7.44 -10.75 -1.27
C ASP A 111 -6.21 -10.33 -2.05
N THR A 112 -5.02 -10.34 -1.42
CA THR A 112 -3.75 -10.13 -2.13
C THR A 112 -3.55 -11.16 -3.24
N LYS A 113 -3.78 -12.45 -2.97
CA LYS A 113 -3.64 -13.49 -4.01
C LYS A 113 -4.60 -13.28 -5.19
N LYS A 114 -5.83 -12.85 -4.92
CA LYS A 114 -6.81 -12.55 -5.98
C LYS A 114 -6.35 -11.38 -6.84
N VAL A 115 -5.96 -10.26 -6.25
CA VAL A 115 -5.53 -9.08 -7.01
C VAL A 115 -4.25 -9.36 -7.80
N LEU A 116 -3.30 -10.11 -7.23
CA LEU A 116 -2.10 -10.53 -7.97
C LEU A 116 -2.44 -11.42 -9.15
N LYS A 117 -3.33 -12.39 -8.97
CA LYS A 117 -3.79 -13.28 -10.05
C LYS A 117 -4.47 -12.49 -11.17
N ASP A 118 -5.36 -11.57 -10.82
CA ASP A 118 -6.07 -10.76 -11.80
C ASP A 118 -5.10 -9.80 -12.52
N GLY A 119 -4.14 -9.22 -11.80
CA GLY A 119 -3.06 -8.41 -12.39
C GLY A 119 -2.22 -9.19 -13.39
N TRP A 120 -1.88 -10.45 -13.09
CA TRP A 120 -1.21 -11.35 -14.02
C TRP A 120 -2.01 -11.66 -15.29
N LEU A 121 -3.32 -11.87 -15.16
CA LEU A 121 -4.17 -12.29 -16.28
C LEU A 121 -4.60 -11.12 -17.18
N ILE A 122 -4.82 -9.95 -16.60
CA ILE A 122 -5.43 -8.78 -17.27
C ILE A 122 -4.40 -7.67 -17.54
N GLY A 123 -3.29 -7.65 -16.81
CA GLY A 123 -2.22 -6.65 -16.89
C GLY A 123 -2.22 -5.63 -15.75
N ALA A 124 -3.38 -5.39 -15.12
CA ALA A 124 -3.50 -4.56 -13.92
C ALA A 124 -4.77 -4.93 -13.15
N ALA A 125 -4.71 -4.83 -11.82
CA ALA A 125 -5.86 -5.04 -10.95
C ALA A 125 -5.76 -4.12 -9.72
N VAL A 126 -6.87 -3.96 -9.01
CA VAL A 126 -6.93 -3.18 -7.77
C VAL A 126 -8.05 -3.73 -6.90
N LEU A 127 -7.80 -3.82 -5.58
CA LEU A 127 -8.89 -4.09 -4.65
C LEU A 127 -9.85 -2.89 -4.59
N GLY A 128 -11.15 -3.19 -4.56
CA GLY A 128 -12.18 -2.19 -4.35
C GLY A 128 -13.33 -2.74 -3.53
N VAL A 129 -14.08 -1.86 -2.89
CA VAL A 129 -15.38 -2.19 -2.29
C VAL A 129 -16.48 -1.34 -2.91
N PRO A 130 -17.71 -1.87 -3.09
CA PRO A 130 -18.81 -1.05 -3.59
C PRO A 130 -19.05 0.16 -2.69
N ALA A 131 -19.25 1.34 -3.29
CA ALA A 131 -19.54 2.55 -2.54
C ALA A 131 -20.82 2.37 -1.71
N LYS A 132 -20.79 2.82 -0.45
CA LYS A 132 -21.97 2.76 0.44
C LYS A 132 -22.64 4.12 0.59
N ALA A 133 -21.86 5.19 0.65
CA ALA A 133 -22.38 6.54 0.73
C ALA A 133 -23.06 6.95 -0.57
N THR A 134 -24.07 7.82 -0.47
CA THR A 134 -24.62 8.53 -1.63
C THR A 134 -23.62 9.59 -2.06
N ILE A 135 -23.07 9.47 -3.28
CA ILE A 135 -22.09 10.42 -3.81
C ILE A 135 -22.80 11.48 -4.67
N LYS A 136 -22.50 12.74 -4.39
CA LYS A 136 -23.00 13.90 -5.16
C LYS A 136 -21.86 14.49 -5.98
N GLU A 137 -22.14 14.82 -7.23
CA GLU A 137 -21.28 15.72 -8.00
C GLU A 137 -21.67 17.16 -7.64
N ALA A 138 -20.67 17.99 -7.31
CA ALA A 138 -20.85 19.40 -7.00
C ALA A 138 -20.16 20.27 -8.07
N ASN A 139 -20.72 21.45 -8.34
CA ASN A 139 -20.07 22.45 -9.19
C ASN A 139 -19.00 23.24 -8.42
N SER A 140 -18.35 24.20 -9.08
CA SER A 140 -17.31 25.06 -8.49
C SER A 140 -17.78 25.90 -7.31
N GLU A 141 -19.09 26.14 -7.19
CA GLU A 141 -19.72 26.89 -6.09
C GLU A 141 -20.23 25.96 -4.96
N SER A 142 -19.87 24.67 -5.00
CA SER A 142 -20.27 23.65 -4.03
C SER A 142 -21.79 23.34 -4.00
N PHE A 143 -22.54 23.71 -5.05
CA PHE A 143 -23.93 23.28 -5.21
C PHE A 143 -24.03 21.90 -5.83
N VAL A 144 -25.01 21.10 -5.39
CA VAL A 144 -25.27 19.75 -5.90
C VAL A 144 -25.77 19.81 -7.35
N VAL A 145 -25.06 19.16 -8.26
CA VAL A 145 -25.40 19.05 -9.69
C VAL A 145 -26.19 17.78 -9.96
N LYS A 146 -25.69 16.64 -9.47
CA LYS A 146 -26.36 15.34 -9.63
C LYS A 146 -25.97 14.34 -8.54
N THR A 147 -26.81 13.33 -8.39
CA THR A 147 -26.48 12.13 -7.61
C THR A 147 -25.90 11.09 -8.54
N LEU A 148 -24.72 10.57 -8.24
CA LEU A 148 -24.12 9.51 -9.05
C LEU A 148 -24.79 8.16 -8.74
N ASP A 149 -24.91 7.29 -9.75
CA ASP A 149 -25.42 5.92 -9.53
C ASP A 149 -24.39 5.10 -8.75
N ARG A 150 -24.66 4.89 -7.47
CA ARG A 150 -23.78 4.16 -6.56
C ARG A 150 -23.48 2.72 -7.02
N LYS A 151 -24.33 2.10 -7.84
CA LYS A 151 -24.10 0.74 -8.35
C LYS A 151 -22.87 0.63 -9.26
N THR A 152 -22.42 1.74 -9.84
CA THR A 152 -21.25 1.79 -10.71
C THR A 152 -20.00 2.30 -10.00
N LEU A 153 -20.10 2.68 -8.72
CA LEU A 153 -19.02 3.31 -7.98
C LEU A 153 -18.38 2.35 -6.98
N TRP A 154 -17.06 2.41 -6.95
CA TRP A 154 -16.23 1.59 -6.07
C TRP A 154 -15.20 2.45 -5.36
N GLU A 155 -15.00 2.18 -4.07
CA GLU A 155 -13.96 2.80 -3.26
C GLU A 155 -12.68 1.99 -3.41
N MET A 156 -11.71 2.56 -4.12
CA MET A 156 -10.43 1.92 -4.39
C MET A 156 -9.63 1.72 -3.09
N GLN A 157 -9.06 0.54 -2.96
CA GLN A 157 -8.18 0.14 -1.87
C GLN A 157 -6.79 -0.17 -2.44
N THR A 158 -5.91 -0.66 -1.57
CA THR A 158 -4.66 -1.32 -1.96
C THR A 158 -4.63 -2.68 -1.26
N PRO A 159 -3.99 -3.71 -1.83
CA PRO A 159 -2.98 -3.66 -2.91
C PRO A 159 -3.57 -3.42 -4.31
N GLN A 160 -2.70 -2.95 -5.19
CA GLN A 160 -2.92 -2.76 -6.64
C GLN A 160 -1.77 -3.43 -7.37
#